data_AF-A0A3D4U5B5-F1
#
_entry.id   AF-A0A3D4U5B5-F1
#
_cell.length_a   1.000
_cell.length_b   1.000
_cell.length_c   1.000
_cell.angle_alpha   90.00
_cell.angle_beta   90.00
_cell.angle_gamma   90.00
#
_symmetry.space_group_name_H-M   'P 1'
#
loop_
_entity.id
_entity.type
_entity.pdbx_description
1 polymer ?
#
loop_
_entity_poly.entity_id
_entity_poly.type
_entity_poly.pdbx_seq_one_letter_code
_entity_poly.pdbx_strand_id
1 'polypeptide(L)'
;SGVVLYPDIEKIVVQLIRQYAWCERTIISSFNHFSLVDCKKQAPEIRTGILYTAGLVDPWIYAQHVQADALHPLFYGVRPELVQGAHQAGIAVNPWTVDNPAHIAAMLKSGVDGIITNHPERVLEVLG
;
A
#
# COMPACT_ATOMS: atom_id res chain seq x y z
N SER A 1 1.68 20.09 -10.79
CA SER A 1 0.95 19.14 -11.65
C SER A 1 -0.22 18.60 -10.85
N GLY A 2 -1.43 18.60 -11.42
CA GLY A 2 -2.64 18.11 -10.76
C GLY A 2 -2.92 16.64 -11.04
N VAL A 3 -3.96 16.09 -10.42
CA VAL A 3 -4.45 14.74 -10.73
C VAL A 3 -4.94 14.71 -12.18
N VAL A 4 -4.35 13.84 -13.00
CA VAL A 4 -4.88 13.52 -14.33
C VAL A 4 -6.02 12.52 -14.14
N LEU A 5 -7.23 12.91 -14.55
CA LEU A 5 -8.40 12.05 -14.48
C LEU A 5 -8.48 11.21 -15.75
N TYR A 6 -8.62 9.90 -15.57
CA TYR A 6 -8.90 8.95 -16.64
C TYR A 6 -10.33 8.45 -16.44
N PRO A 7 -11.30 8.92 -17.25
CA PRO A 7 -12.69 8.49 -17.11
C PRO A 7 -12.80 6.96 -17.11
N ASP A 8 -13.62 6.44 -16.20
CA ASP A 8 -13.94 5.02 -16.04
C ASP A 8 -12.77 4.08 -15.67
N ILE A 9 -11.57 4.59 -15.39
CA ILE A 9 -10.41 3.73 -15.12
C ILE A 9 -10.63 2.78 -13.93
N GLU A 10 -11.26 3.25 -12.86
CA GLU A 10 -11.58 2.45 -11.68
C GLU A 10 -12.47 1.26 -12.06
N LYS A 11 -13.52 1.53 -12.84
CA LYS A 11 -14.49 0.53 -13.30
C LYS A 11 -13.81 -0.51 -14.20
N ILE A 12 -12.99 -0.06 -15.16
CA ILE A 12 -12.28 -0.94 -16.08
C ILE A 12 -11.33 -1.87 -15.31
N VAL A 13 -10.53 -1.32 -14.39
CA VAL A 13 -9.59 -2.10 -13.56
C VAL A 13 -10.33 -3.13 -12.70
N VAL A 14 -11.39 -2.73 -12.00
CA VAL A 14 -12.21 -3.63 -11.17
C VAL A 14 -12.81 -4.76 -12.02
N GLN A 15 -13.35 -4.44 -13.20
CA GLN A 15 -13.92 -5.43 -14.11
C GLN A 15 -12.89 -6.44 -14.59
N LEU A 16 -11.69 -5.99 -14.96
CA LEU A 16 -10.61 -6.88 -15.39
C LEU A 16 -10.16 -7.80 -14.24
N ILE A 17 -9.97 -7.28 -13.03
CA ILE A 17 -9.57 -8.09 -11.88
C ILE A 17 -10.60 -9.21 -11.61
N ARG A 18 -11.90 -8.89 -11.67
CA ARG A 18 -12.98 -9.88 -11.54
C ARG A 18 -12.99 -10.88 -12.69
N GLN A 19 -12.86 -10.40 -13.94
CA GLN A 19 -12.85 -11.24 -15.13
C GLN A 19 -11.74 -12.30 -15.08
N TYR A 20 -10.57 -11.95 -14.56
CA TYR A 20 -9.44 -12.87 -14.40
C TYR A 20 -9.45 -13.64 -13.06
N ALA A 21 -10.47 -13.47 -12.21
CA ALA A 21 -10.58 -14.09 -10.90
C ALA A 21 -9.38 -13.80 -9.97
N TRP A 22 -8.89 -12.55 -9.97
CA TRP A 22 -7.68 -12.14 -9.23
C TRP A 22 -7.97 -11.28 -7.98
N CYS A 23 -9.23 -11.18 -7.55
CA CYS A 23 -9.63 -10.30 -6.45
C CYS A 23 -8.77 -10.46 -5.18
N GLU A 24 -8.49 -11.70 -4.77
CA GLU A 24 -7.69 -11.99 -3.55
C GLU A 24 -6.18 -11.71 -3.74
N ARG A 25 -5.70 -11.74 -4.99
CA ARG A 25 -4.28 -11.63 -5.37
C ARG A 25 -3.87 -10.21 -5.76
N THR A 26 -4.77 -9.23 -5.66
CA THR A 26 -4.53 -7.86 -6.10
C THR A 26 -4.74 -6.85 -4.98
N ILE A 27 -3.85 -5.85 -4.93
CA ILE A 27 -4.02 -4.64 -4.12
C ILE A 27 -4.01 -3.44 -5.09
N ILE A 28 -5.10 -2.69 -5.18
CA ILE A 28 -5.16 -1.45 -5.96
C ILE A 28 -4.56 -0.32 -5.11
N SER A 29 -3.54 0.36 -5.64
CA SER A 29 -2.80 1.40 -4.91
C SER A 29 -2.92 2.74 -5.63
N SER A 30 -3.07 3.85 -4.90
CA SER A 30 -3.12 5.19 -5.50
C SER A 30 -2.79 6.30 -4.51
N PHE A 31 -2.16 7.38 -4.98
CA PHE A 31 -2.07 8.65 -4.26
C PHE A 31 -3.40 9.43 -4.29
N ASN A 32 -4.24 9.15 -5.30
CA ASN A 32 -5.57 9.70 -5.39
C ASN A 32 -6.53 8.80 -4.58
N HIS A 33 -6.71 9.09 -3.30
CA HIS A 33 -7.54 8.28 -2.42
C HIS A 33 -9.03 8.29 -2.79
N PHE A 34 -9.51 9.29 -3.54
CA PHE A 34 -10.88 9.28 -4.08
C PHE A 34 -11.10 8.08 -5.02
N SER A 35 -10.12 7.78 -5.87
CA SER A 35 -10.13 6.60 -6.75
C SER A 35 -10.20 5.30 -5.95
N LEU A 36 -9.48 5.20 -4.83
CA LEU A 36 -9.53 4.02 -3.96
C LEU A 36 -10.90 3.83 -3.30
N VAL A 37 -11.51 4.92 -2.83
CA VAL A 37 -12.86 4.90 -2.27
C VAL A 37 -13.87 4.44 -3.33
N ASP A 38 -13.74 4.88 -4.58
CA ASP A 38 -14.63 4.48 -5.67
C ASP A 38 -14.41 3.03 -6.11
N CYS A 39 -13.17 2.56 -6.14
CA CYS A 39 -12.85 1.14 -6.33
C CYS A 39 -13.47 0.28 -5.21
N LYS A 40 -13.30 0.68 -3.95
CA LYS A 40 -13.78 -0.08 -2.79
C LYS A 40 -15.31 -0.15 -2.72
N LYS A 41 -16.01 0.92 -3.12
CA LYS A 41 -17.49 0.91 -3.29
C LYS A 41 -17.95 -0.10 -4.35
N GLN A 42 -17.22 -0.24 -5.46
CA GLN A 42 -17.59 -1.12 -6.57
C GLN A 42 -17.22 -2.60 -6.31
N ALA A 43 -16.13 -2.83 -5.58
CA ALA A 43 -15.59 -4.14 -5.29
C ALA A 43 -14.95 -4.18 -3.89
N PRO A 44 -15.77 -4.31 -2.82
CA PRO A 44 -15.27 -4.34 -1.46
C PRO A 44 -14.31 -5.52 -1.19
N GLU A 45 -14.41 -6.59 -1.97
CA GLU A 45 -13.56 -7.77 -1.90
C GLU A 45 -12.14 -7.56 -2.43
N ILE A 46 -11.89 -6.52 -3.25
CA ILE A 46 -10.56 -6.22 -3.76
C ILE A 46 -9.83 -5.34 -2.74
N ARG A 47 -8.61 -5.73 -2.37
CA ARG A 47 -7.81 -4.96 -1.42
C ARG A 47 -7.34 -3.64 -2.03
N THR A 48 -7.24 -2.61 -1.19
CA THR A 48 -6.76 -1.28 -1.55
C THR A 48 -5.66 -0.80 -0.61
N GLY A 49 -4.70 -0.05 -1.15
CA GLY A 49 -3.56 0.49 -0.41
C GLY A 49 -3.37 1.99 -0.63
N ILE A 50 -3.37 2.78 0.45
CA ILE A 50 -3.19 4.24 0.35
C ILE A 50 -1.71 4.58 0.11
N LEU A 51 -1.39 5.25 -1.01
CA LEU A 51 -0.04 5.74 -1.28
C LEU A 51 0.12 7.17 -0.75
N TYR A 52 1.18 7.41 0.01
CA TYR A 52 1.46 8.74 0.53
C TYR A 52 2.96 8.95 0.80
N THR A 53 3.39 10.21 0.75
CA THR A 53 4.78 10.63 1.03
C THR A 53 4.94 11.32 2.38
N ALA A 54 3.85 11.86 2.94
CA ALA A 54 3.88 12.60 4.19
C ALA A 54 4.18 11.71 5.40
N GLY A 55 4.90 12.24 6.38
CA GLY A 55 5.01 11.62 7.70
C GLY A 55 3.71 11.81 8.49
N LEU A 56 2.74 10.92 8.29
CA LEU A 56 1.45 10.96 8.96
C LEU A 56 1.54 10.34 10.36
N VAL A 57 0.87 10.97 11.32
CA VAL A 57 0.65 10.40 12.66
C VAL A 57 -0.59 9.51 12.58
N ASP A 58 -0.48 8.29 13.11
CA ASP A 58 -1.54 7.27 13.17
C ASP A 58 -2.32 7.06 11.85
N PRO A 59 -1.63 6.83 10.72
CA PRO A 59 -2.27 6.74 9.39
C PRO A 59 -3.29 5.62 9.25
N TRP A 60 -3.25 4.61 10.13
CA TRP A 60 -4.24 3.52 10.16
C TRP A 60 -5.65 4.00 10.49
N ILE A 61 -5.80 5.11 11.26
CA ILE A 61 -7.13 5.69 11.53
C ILE A 61 -7.78 6.15 10.23
N TYR A 62 -7.00 6.83 9.38
CA TYR A 62 -7.45 7.27 8.08
C TYR A 62 -7.69 6.08 7.14
N ALA A 63 -6.80 5.08 7.15
CA ALA A 63 -6.98 3.86 6.36
C ALA A 63 -8.31 3.15 6.69
N GLN A 64 -8.64 2.99 7.98
CA GLN A 64 -9.92 2.43 8.42
C GLN A 64 -11.11 3.28 7.95
N HIS A 65 -11.00 4.62 8.03
CA HIS A 65 -12.05 5.52 7.56
C HIS A 65 -12.38 5.34 6.08
N VAL A 66 -11.36 5.18 5.23
CA VAL A 66 -11.53 4.94 3.80
C VAL A 66 -11.63 3.45 3.43
N GLN A 67 -11.69 2.58 4.44
CA GLN A 67 -11.74 1.12 4.31
C GLN A 67 -10.56 0.53 3.53
N ALA A 68 -9.39 1.17 3.54
CA ALA A 68 -8.19 0.61 2.95
C ALA A 68 -7.65 -0.57 3.78
N ASP A 69 -6.97 -1.48 3.11
CA ASP A 69 -6.42 -2.71 3.69
C ASP A 69 -4.91 -2.60 3.94
N ALA A 70 -4.26 -1.62 3.31
CA ALA A 70 -2.82 -1.41 3.41
C ALA A 70 -2.42 0.08 3.41
N LEU A 71 -1.31 0.37 4.07
CA LEU A 71 -0.55 1.61 3.99
C LEU A 71 0.62 1.40 3.05
N HIS A 72 0.76 2.25 2.03
CA HIS A 72 1.93 2.28 1.15
C HIS A 72 2.69 3.62 1.35
N PRO A 73 3.41 3.80 2.46
CA PRO A 73 4.18 5.01 2.74
C PRO A 73 5.48 5.10 1.93
N LEU A 74 5.95 6.32 1.69
CA LEU A 74 7.36 6.56 1.43
C LEU A 74 8.19 6.06 2.63
N PHE A 75 9.19 5.21 2.39
CA PHE A 75 9.89 4.45 3.44
C PHE A 75 10.52 5.32 4.55
N TYR A 76 10.88 6.57 4.25
CA TYR A 76 11.38 7.53 5.25
C TYR A 76 10.38 7.81 6.39
N GLY A 77 9.09 7.59 6.16
CA GLY A 77 8.04 7.76 7.16
C GLY A 77 7.82 6.54 8.07
N VAL A 78 8.43 5.39 7.77
CA VAL A 78 8.16 4.13 8.49
C VAL A 78 9.00 4.00 9.75
N ARG A 79 8.34 3.68 10.86
CA ARG A 79 8.94 3.39 12.16
C ARG A 79 8.27 2.15 12.76
N PRO A 80 8.95 1.38 13.63
CA PRO A 80 8.36 0.19 14.25
C PRO A 80 7.01 0.46 14.94
N GLU A 81 6.85 1.62 15.58
CA GLU A 81 5.61 2.01 16.27
C GLU A 81 4.46 2.21 15.27
N LEU A 82 4.75 2.75 14.08
CA LEU A 82 3.76 2.91 13.03
C LEU A 82 3.29 1.56 12.51
N VAL A 83 4.23 0.63 12.29
CA VAL A 83 3.92 -0.73 11.84
C VAL A 83 3.07 -1.45 12.88
N GLN A 84 3.45 -1.35 14.16
CA GLN A 84 2.68 -1.94 15.26
C GLN A 84 1.25 -1.39 15.33
N GLY A 85 1.07 -0.07 15.25
CA GLY A 85 -0.26 0.55 15.27
C GLY A 85 -1.12 0.13 14.08
N ALA A 86 -0.52 0.04 12.88
CA ALA A 86 -1.20 -0.46 11.69
C ALA A 86 -1.63 -1.93 11.83
N HIS A 87 -0.75 -2.79 12.33
CA HIS A 87 -1.05 -4.21 12.56
C HIS A 87 -2.17 -4.40 13.59
N GLN A 88 -2.17 -3.63 14.69
CA GLN A 88 -3.26 -3.64 15.67
C GLN A 88 -4.61 -3.22 15.08
N ALA A 89 -4.58 -2.36 14.07
CA ALA A 89 -5.76 -1.93 13.32
C ALA A 89 -6.16 -2.88 12.18
N GLY A 90 -5.42 -3.98 11.96
CA GLY A 90 -5.64 -4.93 10.86
C GLY A 90 -5.19 -4.41 9.49
N ILE A 91 -4.27 -3.45 9.45
CA ILE A 91 -3.81 -2.79 8.22
C ILE A 91 -2.36 -3.21 7.92
N ALA A 92 -2.11 -3.68 6.71
CA ALA A 92 -0.76 -4.03 6.25
C ALA A 92 0.09 -2.79 5.95
N VAL A 93 1.42 -2.90 6.00
CA VAL A 93 2.36 -1.81 5.70
C VAL A 93 3.37 -2.25 4.66
N ASN A 94 3.32 -1.63 3.47
CA ASN A 94 4.22 -1.92 2.34
C ASN A 94 4.94 -0.64 1.87
N PRO A 95 6.08 -0.26 2.47
CA PRO A 95 6.84 0.93 2.06
C PRO A 95 7.38 0.88 0.63
N TRP A 96 7.45 2.05 0.00
CA TRP A 96 8.10 2.30 -1.30
C TRP A 96 9.07 3.50 -1.22
N THR A 97 10.03 3.69 -2.12
CA THR A 97 10.75 2.65 -2.84
C THR A 97 12.05 2.36 -2.09
N VAL A 98 12.20 1.14 -1.58
CA VAL A 98 13.30 0.77 -0.65
C VAL A 98 14.43 0.09 -1.42
N ASP A 99 15.41 0.86 -1.88
CA ASP A 99 16.46 0.35 -2.79
C ASP A 99 17.81 0.08 -2.12
N ASN A 100 18.07 0.74 -0.99
CA ASN A 100 19.34 0.64 -0.27
C ASN A 100 19.32 -0.53 0.73
N PRO A 101 20.33 -1.44 0.73
CA PRO A 101 20.40 -2.56 1.68
C PRO A 101 20.24 -2.19 3.15
N ALA A 102 20.76 -1.04 3.58
CA ALA A 102 20.61 -0.57 4.96
C ALA A 102 19.15 -0.20 5.28
N HIS A 103 18.43 0.41 4.34
CA HIS A 103 17.00 0.71 4.50
C HIS A 103 16.15 -0.55 4.41
N ILE A 104 16.49 -1.50 3.52
CA ILE A 104 15.85 -2.81 3.44
C ILE A 104 15.94 -3.50 4.81
N ALA A 105 17.13 -3.62 5.38
CA ALA A 105 17.34 -4.21 6.70
C ALA A 105 16.52 -3.48 7.80
N ALA A 106 16.44 -2.16 7.75
CA ALA A 106 15.63 -1.37 8.69
C ALA A 106 14.12 -1.64 8.54
N MET A 107 13.61 -1.77 7.31
CA MET A 107 12.20 -2.08 7.04
C MET A 107 11.85 -3.49 7.51
N LEU A 108 12.71 -4.47 7.21
CA LEU A 108 12.55 -5.85 7.69
C LEU A 108 12.53 -5.91 9.22
N LYS A 109 13.47 -5.21 9.88
CA LYS A 109 13.50 -5.11 11.35
C LYS A 109 12.26 -4.42 11.93
N SER A 110 11.65 -3.49 11.18
CA SER A 110 10.42 -2.81 11.60
C SER A 110 9.17 -3.69 11.47
N GLY A 111 9.28 -4.86 10.83
CA GLY A 111 8.18 -5.82 10.70
C GLY A 111 7.17 -5.50 9.60
N VAL A 112 7.57 -4.76 8.55
CA VAL A 112 6.67 -4.45 7.43
C VAL A 112 6.19 -5.70 6.69
N ASP A 113 5.00 -5.66 6.11
CA ASP A 113 4.37 -6.80 5.43
C ASP A 113 4.92 -7.02 4.02
N GLY A 114 5.47 -5.98 3.41
CA GLY A 114 6.03 -6.02 2.07
C GLY A 114 7.03 -4.89 1.84
N ILE A 115 7.90 -5.07 0.86
CA ILE A 115 8.85 -4.04 0.43
C ILE A 115 8.65 -3.81 -1.06
N ILE A 116 8.29 -2.58 -1.43
CA ILE A 116 8.24 -2.15 -2.83
C ILE A 116 9.63 -1.58 -3.16
N THR A 117 10.32 -2.20 -4.11
CA THR A 117 11.72 -1.92 -4.45
C THR A 117 11.96 -2.02 -5.95
N ASN A 118 12.96 -1.29 -6.45
CA ASN A 118 13.51 -1.50 -7.79
C ASN A 118 14.52 -2.67 -7.83
N HIS A 119 14.96 -3.15 -6.65
CA HIS A 119 16.03 -4.13 -6.48
C HIS A 119 15.59 -5.33 -5.65
N PRO A 120 14.65 -6.16 -6.14
CA PRO A 120 14.17 -7.34 -5.42
C PRO A 120 15.29 -8.31 -5.04
N GLU A 121 16.33 -8.42 -5.87
CA GLU A 121 17.52 -9.24 -5.61
C GLU A 121 18.21 -8.86 -4.28
N ARG A 122 18.29 -7.56 -3.97
CA ARG A 122 18.91 -7.08 -2.73
C ARG A 122 18.06 -7.38 -1.51
N VAL A 123 16.74 -7.41 -1.67
CA VAL A 123 15.83 -7.81 -0.59
C VAL A 123 16.05 -9.28 -0.25
N LEU A 124 16.20 -10.14 -1.27
CA LEU A 124 16.49 -11.56 -1.08
C LEU A 124 17.86 -11.79 -0.41
N GLU A 125 18.91 -11.07 -0.84
CA GLU A 125 20.24 -11.15 -0.22
C GLU A 125 20.22 -10.79 1.28
N VAL A 126 19.40 -9.81 1.68
CA VAL A 126 19.29 -9.39 3.09
C VAL A 126 18.43 -10.38 3.91
N LEU A 127 17.47 -11.07 3.28
CA LEU A 127 16.64 -12.08 3.95
C LEU A 127 17.41 -13.37 4.29
N GLY A 128 18.44 -13.70 3.50
CA GLY A 128 19.24 -14.92 3.65
C GLY A 128 18.75 -16.08 2.79
#